data_AF-A0AAV5BFK8-F1
#
_entry.id   AF-A0AAV5BFK8-F1
#
_cell.length_a   1.000
_cell.length_b   1.000
_cell.length_c   1.000
_cell.angle_alpha   90.00
_cell.angle_beta   90.00
_cell.angle_gamma   90.00
#
_symmetry.space_group_name_H-M   'P 1'
#
loop_
_entity.id
_entity.type
_entity.pdbx_description
1 polymer ?
#
loop_
_entity_poly.entity_id
_entity_poly.type
_entity_poly.pdbx_seq_one_letter_code
_entity_poly.pdbx_strand_id
1 'polypeptide(L)'
;MEIHLSPPAPWRWWPRVKGPCRIQGKGVAGPRRGWRAQAGNVSSAKASVELQATFIENKPETVKWPGKPHDLDEYQVVPEAEGTVLQPLIDKVRAMLGSMDDGEISASAYDTAWVALVPKLDGGEGPQFPATVRWIVGNQLPDGSWGDSALFSAYDRMTNTLACVVALTKWSLEPEICKTGLAFLHENMWRLEEEEQESMPIGFEIAFPSLLQIARGLGIDFPYDHPALQSIYANREIKLKRIPKDMMHRVPTSILHSLEGMPELDWGKLLKLQSSNGSFLYSPSATAYALMQTGDNKCFNYIDGIVKKFDGGVPNVYPVDLFEHIWVVDRLERLGISRYFQREIKQCMDYVNRHWTEEGICWARNSNVQDVDDTAMAFRLLRMHGYNVSPSVFKNFEKDGEFFCFVGQSTQAVTGMYNLNRASQIGFQGEDILQRARIFSYDFLRQREARGMLHDKWIIAKDLAGEDTESDEARLSGIDKEIERGMQELAQSLLRSDEKTNNYMTKQTLWNVVRSSYYAAHCPSHMMSRHVSKSNGRGNMLRVGISAVVSSSSAAAWLPRLPTPPHAGLACARRRSTLSPHSAAAQPVGRDVCPHRHAQARLAALLLLRLLAAWPCRCCSAC
;
A
#
# COMPACT_ATOMS: atom_id res chain seq x y z
N MET A 1 16.72 -27.54 -47.90
CA MET A 1 16.97 -27.51 -46.45
C MET A 1 15.68 -27.07 -45.80
N GLU A 2 14.80 -28.02 -45.52
CA GLU A 2 13.62 -27.83 -44.68
C GLU A 2 14.09 -27.73 -43.23
N ILE A 3 13.58 -26.74 -42.49
CA ILE A 3 13.60 -26.74 -41.03
C ILE A 3 12.15 -26.63 -40.60
N HIS A 4 11.60 -27.79 -40.22
CA HIS A 4 10.32 -27.92 -39.55
C HIS A 4 10.42 -27.31 -38.14
N LEU A 5 9.60 -26.29 -37.87
CA LEU A 5 9.25 -25.89 -36.51
C LEU A 5 7.81 -26.31 -36.26
N SER A 6 7.64 -27.29 -35.38
CA SER A 6 6.35 -27.80 -34.91
C SER A 6 5.56 -26.70 -34.18
N PRO A 7 4.22 -26.62 -34.37
CA PRO A 7 3.39 -25.73 -33.57
C PRO A 7 3.19 -26.28 -32.15
N PRO A 8 3.13 -25.45 -31.09
CA PRO A 8 2.66 -25.89 -29.80
C PRO A 8 1.16 -26.23 -29.88
N ALA A 9 0.79 -27.35 -29.27
CA ALA A 9 -0.55 -27.93 -29.31
C ALA A 9 -1.62 -27.02 -28.63
N PRO A 10 -2.88 -27.07 -29.08
CA PRO A 10 -4.00 -26.39 -28.42
C PRO A 10 -4.39 -27.13 -27.13
N TRP A 11 -4.37 -26.43 -26.00
CA TRP A 11 -4.80 -26.98 -24.70
C TRP A 11 -6.31 -27.28 -24.69
N ARG A 12 -6.63 -28.54 -24.39
CA ARG A 12 -7.99 -29.06 -24.18
C ARG A 12 -8.43 -28.85 -22.72
N TRP A 13 -9.74 -28.78 -22.56
CA TRP A 13 -10.51 -28.47 -21.36
C TRP A 13 -10.28 -29.33 -20.10
N TRP A 14 -10.58 -28.67 -18.97
CA TRP A 14 -10.73 -29.15 -17.60
C TRP A 14 -11.60 -30.41 -17.40
N PRO A 15 -11.25 -31.30 -16.45
CA PRO A 15 -12.22 -32.09 -15.71
C PRO A 15 -12.49 -31.50 -14.31
N ARG A 16 -13.78 -31.44 -13.97
CA ARG A 16 -14.33 -31.12 -12.64
C ARG A 16 -13.68 -31.95 -11.54
N VAL A 17 -13.26 -31.30 -10.45
CA VAL A 17 -13.06 -31.99 -9.16
C VAL A 17 -14.40 -31.99 -8.42
N LYS A 18 -14.95 -33.19 -8.22
CA LYS A 18 -16.10 -33.48 -7.36
C LYS A 18 -15.66 -33.38 -5.90
N GLY A 19 -16.38 -32.60 -5.09
CA GLY A 19 -16.28 -32.69 -3.63
C GLY A 19 -17.03 -33.92 -3.09
N PRO A 20 -16.58 -34.50 -1.96
CA PRO A 20 -17.44 -35.17 -0.98
C PRO A 20 -17.64 -34.20 0.21
N CYS A 21 -18.81 -34.03 0.79
CA CYS A 21 -19.44 -35.01 1.66
C CYS A 21 -20.95 -34.71 1.84
N ARG A 22 -21.76 -35.76 1.66
CA ARG A 22 -23.11 -35.88 2.24
C ARG A 22 -22.98 -36.39 3.67
N ILE A 23 -23.68 -35.76 4.61
CA ILE A 23 -24.26 -36.45 5.76
C ILE A 23 -25.72 -35.98 5.90
N GLN A 24 -26.65 -36.92 5.73
CA GLN A 24 -28.06 -36.84 6.15
C GLN A 24 -28.09 -36.69 7.69
N GLY A 25 -28.93 -35.89 8.35
CA GLY A 25 -30.34 -35.59 8.13
C GLY A 25 -31.07 -35.87 9.45
N LYS A 26 -31.89 -34.93 9.93
CA LYS A 26 -33.13 -35.14 10.70
C LYS A 26 -33.71 -33.78 11.09
N GLY A 27 -34.88 -33.46 10.54
CA GLY A 27 -35.68 -32.33 10.96
C GLY A 27 -36.66 -32.72 12.06
N VAL A 28 -37.09 -31.73 12.84
CA VAL A 28 -38.42 -31.64 13.47
C VAL A 28 -38.80 -30.16 13.55
N ALA A 29 -40.07 -29.85 13.27
CA ALA A 29 -40.63 -28.52 13.13
C ALA A 29 -41.29 -27.97 14.41
N GLY A 30 -41.17 -26.65 14.60
CA GLY A 30 -42.18 -25.72 15.17
C GLY A 30 -42.25 -25.54 16.71
N PRO A 31 -42.98 -24.51 17.21
CA PRO A 31 -43.02 -23.12 16.75
C PRO A 31 -42.99 -22.06 17.90
N ARG A 32 -42.70 -20.80 17.52
CA ARG A 32 -43.14 -19.48 18.08
C ARG A 32 -43.27 -19.30 19.61
N ARG A 33 -42.60 -18.26 20.13
CA ARG A 33 -43.21 -17.13 20.88
C ARG A 33 -42.18 -16.00 21.03
N GLY A 34 -42.63 -14.76 20.77
CA GLY A 34 -41.86 -13.57 21.13
C GLY A 34 -41.85 -13.36 22.64
N TRP A 35 -41.29 -12.24 23.09
CA TRP A 35 -41.87 -11.28 24.04
C TRP A 35 -40.88 -10.11 24.16
N ARG A 36 -41.41 -8.89 24.02
CA ARG A 36 -40.80 -7.64 24.49
C ARG A 36 -40.98 -7.58 26.02
N ALA A 37 -40.00 -7.03 26.74
CA ALA A 37 -40.12 -5.72 27.42
C ALA A 37 -39.13 -5.54 28.59
N GLN A 38 -38.57 -4.33 28.62
CA GLN A 38 -38.27 -3.46 29.77
C GLN A 38 -37.10 -3.74 30.74
N ALA A 39 -36.11 -2.87 30.56
CA ALA A 39 -35.42 -2.03 31.54
C ALA A 39 -35.82 -2.12 33.04
N GLY A 40 -34.79 -2.19 33.87
CA GLY A 40 -34.82 -1.82 35.28
C GLY A 40 -33.40 -1.46 35.76
N ASN A 41 -33.15 -0.16 35.92
CA ASN A 41 -32.02 0.39 36.66
C ASN A 41 -32.23 0.17 38.16
N VAL A 42 -31.23 -0.33 38.89
CA VAL A 42 -31.06 -0.07 40.33
C VAL A 42 -29.57 0.06 40.65
N SER A 43 -29.24 1.13 41.35
CA SER A 43 -27.91 1.52 41.82
C SER A 43 -27.70 1.18 43.29
N SER A 44 -26.41 1.18 43.68
CA SER A 44 -25.86 1.48 45.01
C SER A 44 -25.95 0.41 46.11
N ALA A 45 -24.79 -0.06 46.59
CA ALA A 45 -24.25 0.30 47.92
C ALA A 45 -22.84 -0.29 48.14
N LYS A 46 -21.94 0.53 48.71
CA LYS A 46 -20.60 0.19 49.21
C LYS A 46 -20.70 -0.45 50.59
N ALA A 47 -19.78 -1.37 50.92
CA ALA A 47 -19.41 -1.68 52.30
C ALA A 47 -17.89 -1.94 52.40
N SER A 48 -17.27 -1.21 53.31
CA SER A 48 -15.85 -1.23 53.69
C SER A 48 -15.64 -2.20 54.86
N VAL A 49 -14.50 -2.89 54.92
CA VAL A 49 -14.00 -3.50 56.17
C VAL A 49 -12.48 -3.31 56.25
N GLU A 50 -12.04 -2.57 57.26
CA GLU A 50 -10.66 -2.46 57.75
C GLU A 50 -10.31 -3.64 58.66
N LEU A 51 -9.02 -4.03 58.68
CA LEU A 51 -8.41 -4.78 59.77
C LEU A 51 -6.97 -4.31 59.97
N GLN A 52 -6.66 -3.86 61.19
CA GLN A 52 -5.35 -3.41 61.64
C GLN A 52 -4.64 -4.44 62.53
N ALA A 53 -3.30 -4.31 62.52
CA ALA A 53 -2.32 -4.52 63.59
C ALA A 53 -1.65 -5.91 63.73
N THR A 54 -0.32 -5.97 63.55
CA THR A 54 0.65 -5.77 64.65
C THR A 54 2.11 -5.76 64.15
N PHE A 55 2.92 -4.89 64.76
CA PHE A 55 4.35 -4.65 64.54
C PHE A 55 5.22 -5.57 65.40
N ILE A 56 6.39 -6.00 64.89
CA ILE A 56 7.58 -6.31 65.69
C ILE A 56 8.80 -5.71 64.99
N GLU A 57 9.48 -4.78 65.68
CA GLU A 57 10.74 -4.14 65.29
C GLU A 57 11.95 -4.97 65.71
N ASN A 58 12.98 -5.01 64.86
CA ASN A 58 14.39 -5.16 65.27
C ASN A 58 15.28 -4.37 64.27
N LYS A 59 15.96 -3.34 64.77
CA LYS A 59 17.04 -2.54 64.14
C LYS A 59 18.35 -2.81 64.92
N PRO A 60 19.59 -2.58 64.42
CA PRO A 60 20.07 -1.42 63.64
C PRO A 60 20.96 -1.84 62.43
N GLU A 61 21.53 -1.02 61.53
CA GLU A 61 22.15 0.30 61.67
C GLU A 61 22.32 0.89 60.25
N THR A 62 21.80 2.10 60.01
CA THR A 62 21.88 2.82 58.73
C THR A 62 22.96 3.89 58.78
N VAL A 63 23.96 3.78 57.89
CA VAL A 63 24.87 4.89 57.58
C VAL A 63 24.16 5.85 56.63
N LYS A 64 24.09 7.12 57.05
CA LYS A 64 23.42 8.25 56.40
C LYS A 64 24.10 8.65 55.09
N TRP A 65 23.31 8.84 54.04
CA TRP A 65 23.66 9.73 52.92
C TRP A 65 22.95 11.08 53.14
N PRO A 66 23.66 12.22 53.13
CA PRO A 66 23.05 13.53 53.35
C PRO A 66 22.55 14.14 52.03
N GLY A 67 21.32 14.68 52.03
CA GLY A 67 20.82 15.58 50.98
C GLY A 67 19.32 15.40 50.71
N LYS A 68 18.52 16.43 51.00
CA LYS A 68 17.04 16.48 50.94
C LYS A 68 16.48 16.32 49.51
N PRO A 69 15.20 15.89 49.36
CA PRO A 69 14.52 15.95 48.07
C PRO A 69 14.32 17.41 47.69
N HIS A 70 14.95 17.84 46.60
CA HIS A 70 14.61 19.10 45.96
C HIS A 70 13.40 18.86 45.03
N ASP A 71 12.47 19.80 45.11
CA ASP A 71 11.22 19.88 44.36
C ASP A 71 11.40 19.58 42.86
N LEU A 72 10.45 18.84 42.29
CA LEU A 72 10.36 18.51 40.87
C LEU A 72 9.81 19.68 40.03
N ASP A 73 10.16 20.91 40.36
CA ASP A 73 9.78 22.12 39.61
C ASP A 73 11.05 22.84 39.14
N GLU A 74 11.75 22.25 38.18
CA GLU A 74 12.61 22.99 37.23
C GLU A 74 12.94 22.07 36.03
N TYR A 75 11.92 21.77 35.23
CA TYR A 75 12.17 21.44 33.83
C TYR A 75 12.71 22.72 33.17
N GLN A 76 14.00 22.74 32.85
CA GLN A 76 14.54 23.74 31.93
C GLN A 76 13.76 23.67 30.63
N VAL A 77 12.92 24.70 30.42
CA VAL A 77 12.22 24.99 29.18
C VAL A 77 13.29 25.17 28.11
N VAL A 78 13.39 24.19 27.22
CA VAL A 78 14.07 24.35 25.93
C VAL A 78 13.37 25.49 25.20
N PRO A 79 14.07 26.45 24.58
CA PRO A 79 13.43 27.59 23.93
C PRO A 79 12.35 27.12 22.94
N GLU A 80 11.13 27.63 23.12
CA GLU A 80 9.87 27.30 22.40
C GLU A 80 9.86 27.64 20.90
N ALA A 81 11.02 27.85 20.26
CA ALA A 81 11.08 28.35 18.89
C ALA A 81 10.84 27.30 17.80
N GLU A 82 11.05 26.00 18.06
CA GLU A 82 10.91 24.92 17.04
C GLU A 82 9.67 24.03 17.24
N GLY A 83 8.99 24.11 18.39
CA GLY A 83 7.74 23.37 18.65
C GLY A 83 6.50 24.01 18.01
N THR A 84 6.54 25.32 17.81
CA THR A 84 5.43 26.15 17.31
C THR A 84 5.15 25.96 15.82
N VAL A 85 6.14 25.57 15.00
CA VAL A 85 5.98 25.37 13.55
C VAL A 85 5.50 23.95 13.20
N LEU A 86 5.85 22.95 14.01
CA LEU A 86 5.52 21.54 13.71
C LEU A 86 4.10 21.17 14.13
N GLN A 87 3.61 21.73 15.25
CA GLN A 87 2.29 21.39 15.77
C GLN A 87 1.15 21.69 14.77
N PRO A 88 1.13 22.85 14.08
CA PRO A 88 0.12 23.11 13.05
C PRO A 88 0.13 22.10 11.90
N LEU A 89 1.31 21.60 11.50
CA LEU A 89 1.43 20.58 10.46
C LEU A 89 0.92 19.22 10.94
N ILE A 90 1.22 18.84 12.19
CA ILE A 90 0.67 17.63 12.82
C ILE A 90 -0.85 17.72 12.88
N ASP A 91 -1.40 18.84 13.32
CA ASP A 91 -2.85 19.02 13.43
C ASP A 91 -3.53 19.01 12.06
N LYS A 92 -2.89 19.57 11.03
CA LYS A 92 -3.36 19.45 9.65
C LYS A 92 -3.38 18.00 9.16
N VAL A 93 -2.31 17.23 9.37
CA VAL A 93 -2.28 15.81 8.99
C VAL A 93 -3.31 15.00 9.77
N ARG A 94 -3.49 15.29 11.06
CA ARG A 94 -4.53 14.66 11.88
C ARG A 94 -5.93 14.97 11.36
N ALA A 95 -6.18 16.21 10.94
CA ALA A 95 -7.46 16.59 10.34
C ALA A 95 -7.71 15.83 9.03
N MET A 96 -6.69 15.74 8.15
CA MET A 96 -6.80 14.95 6.91
C MET A 96 -7.11 13.48 7.18
N LEU A 97 -6.42 12.85 8.14
CA LEU A 97 -6.69 11.47 8.56
C LEU A 97 -8.10 11.30 9.15
N GLY A 98 -8.56 12.30 9.91
CA GLY A 98 -9.88 12.28 10.54
C GLY A 98 -11.03 12.53 9.56
N SER A 99 -10.77 13.06 8.36
CA SER A 99 -11.76 13.32 7.33
C SER A 99 -11.80 12.28 6.21
N MET A 100 -10.98 11.22 6.28
CA MET A 100 -10.96 10.14 5.29
C MET A 100 -12.34 9.46 5.21
N ASP A 101 -12.77 9.17 3.98
CA ASP A 101 -14.06 8.55 3.67
C ASP A 101 -13.90 7.63 2.45
N ASP A 102 -14.62 7.87 1.36
CA ASP A 102 -14.56 7.09 0.11
C ASP A 102 -13.32 7.39 -0.76
N GLY A 103 -12.43 8.29 -0.31
CA GLY A 103 -11.18 8.66 -0.97
C GLY A 103 -11.18 10.08 -1.56
N GLU A 104 -10.05 10.78 -1.41
CA GLU A 104 -9.75 12.03 -2.09
C GLU A 104 -8.95 11.75 -3.37
N ILE A 105 -9.51 12.09 -4.54
CA ILE A 105 -8.93 11.80 -5.85
C ILE A 105 -9.29 12.90 -6.85
N SER A 106 -8.38 13.19 -7.79
CA SER A 106 -8.60 14.18 -8.84
C SER A 106 -9.67 13.72 -9.85
N ALA A 107 -10.35 14.68 -10.46
CA ALA A 107 -11.28 14.41 -11.53
C ALA A 107 -10.56 13.95 -12.82
N SER A 108 -11.19 13.04 -13.54
CA SER A 108 -10.81 12.54 -14.86
C SER A 108 -11.69 13.22 -15.91
N ALA A 109 -11.08 13.97 -16.83
CA ALA A 109 -11.84 14.63 -17.89
C ALA A 109 -12.47 13.62 -18.85
N TYR A 110 -11.78 12.50 -19.13
CA TYR A 110 -12.28 11.37 -19.89
C TYR A 110 -13.56 10.78 -19.30
N ASP A 111 -13.55 10.42 -18.02
CA ASP A 111 -14.72 9.83 -17.36
C ASP A 111 -15.86 10.84 -17.22
N THR A 112 -15.52 12.11 -16.94
CA THR A 112 -16.51 13.19 -16.88
C THR A 112 -17.20 13.39 -18.23
N ALA A 113 -16.47 13.27 -19.34
CA ALA A 113 -17.03 13.30 -20.68
C ALA A 113 -17.96 12.11 -20.96
N TRP A 114 -17.61 10.90 -20.53
CA TRP A 114 -18.52 9.73 -20.65
C TRP A 114 -19.81 9.91 -19.86
N VAL A 115 -19.74 10.49 -18.66
CA VAL A 115 -20.94 10.83 -17.89
C VAL A 115 -21.76 11.94 -18.58
N ALA A 116 -21.09 12.93 -19.18
CA ALA A 116 -21.75 13.98 -19.95
C ALA A 116 -22.48 13.46 -21.20
N LEU A 117 -22.08 12.31 -21.75
CA LEU A 117 -22.75 11.68 -22.90
C LEU A 117 -24.08 11.01 -22.55
N VAL A 118 -24.37 10.77 -21.26
CA VAL A 118 -25.62 10.10 -20.84
C VAL A 118 -26.81 11.00 -21.21
N PRO A 119 -27.72 10.57 -22.11
CA PRO A 119 -28.92 11.32 -22.44
C PRO A 119 -29.89 11.30 -21.26
N LYS A 120 -30.78 12.29 -21.17
CA LYS A 120 -31.85 12.24 -20.16
C LYS A 120 -32.64 10.95 -20.26
N LEU A 121 -32.80 10.28 -19.11
CA LEU A 121 -33.48 8.98 -19.01
C LEU A 121 -34.99 9.10 -19.18
N ASP A 122 -35.56 10.31 -19.04
CA ASP A 122 -36.97 10.61 -19.29
C ASP A 122 -37.30 10.83 -20.77
N GLY A 123 -36.30 10.72 -21.67
CA GLY A 123 -36.47 10.94 -23.11
C GLY A 123 -36.41 12.42 -23.52
N GLY A 124 -36.16 13.35 -22.60
CA GLY A 124 -35.95 14.75 -22.91
C GLY A 124 -34.63 15.02 -23.66
N GLU A 125 -34.52 16.21 -24.24
CA GLU A 125 -33.29 16.63 -24.91
C GLU A 125 -32.19 17.03 -23.92
N GLY A 126 -30.95 16.72 -24.28
CA GLY A 126 -29.73 17.11 -23.56
C GLY A 126 -29.16 16.06 -22.60
N PRO A 127 -28.09 16.43 -21.88
CA PRO A 127 -27.40 15.54 -20.95
C PRO A 127 -28.22 15.31 -19.67
N GLN A 128 -28.21 14.07 -19.17
CA GLN A 128 -28.78 13.70 -17.87
C GLN A 128 -28.06 14.40 -16.71
N PHE A 129 -26.78 14.71 -16.87
CA PHE A 129 -25.94 15.33 -15.84
C PHE A 129 -25.35 16.66 -16.33
N PRO A 130 -26.11 17.76 -16.41
CA PRO A 130 -25.60 19.05 -16.91
C PRO A 130 -24.40 19.62 -16.12
N ALA A 131 -24.20 19.19 -14.87
CA ALA A 131 -23.04 19.59 -14.07
C ALA A 131 -21.72 19.11 -14.67
N THR A 132 -21.68 17.94 -15.31
CA THR A 132 -20.46 17.41 -15.92
C THR A 132 -20.07 18.23 -17.15
N VAL A 133 -21.05 18.69 -17.94
CA VAL A 133 -20.81 19.63 -19.04
C VAL A 133 -20.21 20.94 -18.54
N ARG A 134 -20.78 21.53 -17.48
CA ARG A 134 -20.21 22.75 -16.88
C ARG A 134 -18.79 22.53 -16.39
N TRP A 135 -18.50 21.36 -15.81
CA TRP A 135 -17.16 21.00 -15.39
C TRP A 135 -16.20 20.94 -16.59
N ILE A 136 -16.57 20.26 -17.69
CA ILE A 136 -15.75 20.17 -18.90
C ILE A 136 -15.41 21.57 -19.42
N VAL A 137 -16.43 22.42 -19.57
CA VAL A 137 -16.29 23.80 -20.06
C VAL A 137 -15.38 24.63 -19.15
N GLY A 138 -15.51 24.49 -17.84
CA GLY A 138 -14.72 25.24 -16.86
C GLY A 138 -13.28 24.75 -16.64
N ASN A 139 -12.89 23.60 -17.21
CA ASN A 139 -11.60 22.95 -16.93
C ASN A 139 -10.74 22.68 -18.19
N GLN A 140 -11.02 23.36 -19.31
CA GLN A 140 -10.09 23.34 -20.45
C GLN A 140 -8.76 24.01 -20.06
N LEU A 141 -7.65 23.38 -20.39
CA LEU A 141 -6.31 23.92 -20.14
C LEU A 141 -5.98 25.06 -21.12
N PRO A 142 -4.99 25.93 -20.80
CA PRO A 142 -4.64 27.06 -21.67
C PRO A 142 -4.19 26.71 -23.09
N ASP A 143 -3.72 25.48 -23.31
CA ASP A 143 -3.31 24.95 -24.63
C ASP A 143 -4.50 24.35 -25.43
N GLY A 144 -5.72 24.42 -24.89
CA GLY A 144 -6.93 23.84 -25.48
C GLY A 144 -7.18 22.38 -25.12
N SER A 145 -6.24 21.71 -24.44
CA SER A 145 -6.41 20.31 -24.03
C SER A 145 -7.18 20.16 -22.72
N TRP A 146 -7.52 18.90 -22.38
CA TRP A 146 -7.90 18.48 -21.03
C TRP A 146 -6.93 17.39 -20.57
N GLY A 147 -6.74 17.28 -19.25
CA GLY A 147 -5.87 16.27 -18.63
C GLY A 147 -5.18 16.82 -17.39
N ASP A 148 -4.11 16.16 -16.96
CA ASP A 148 -3.33 16.61 -15.81
C ASP A 148 -2.57 17.91 -16.13
N SER A 149 -2.70 18.92 -15.26
CA SER A 149 -2.08 20.24 -15.47
C SER A 149 -0.63 20.31 -14.99
N ALA A 150 -0.21 19.41 -14.10
CA ALA A 150 1.12 19.34 -13.53
C ALA A 150 2.06 18.44 -14.35
N LEU A 151 1.52 17.42 -15.02
CA LEU A 151 2.27 16.49 -15.85
C LEU A 151 1.68 16.39 -17.26
N PHE A 152 2.51 16.61 -18.27
CA PHE A 152 2.12 16.37 -19.66
C PHE A 152 2.42 14.91 -20.06
N SER A 153 1.39 14.18 -20.49
CA SER A 153 1.51 12.94 -21.26
C SER A 153 0.65 13.09 -22.51
N ALA A 154 1.18 12.78 -23.69
CA ALA A 154 0.40 12.84 -24.93
C ALA A 154 -0.76 11.83 -24.87
N TYR A 155 -0.55 10.62 -24.36
CA TYR A 155 -1.66 9.67 -24.20
C TYR A 155 -2.79 10.21 -23.32
N ASP A 156 -2.45 10.84 -22.19
CA ASP A 156 -3.42 11.50 -21.31
C ASP A 156 -4.15 12.63 -22.02
N ARG A 157 -3.39 13.61 -22.56
CA ARG A 157 -3.98 14.80 -23.18
C ARG A 157 -4.84 14.47 -24.38
N MET A 158 -4.41 13.56 -25.25
CA MET A 158 -5.14 13.19 -26.45
C MET A 158 -6.46 12.48 -26.13
N THR A 159 -6.45 11.58 -25.14
CA THR A 159 -7.65 10.84 -24.73
C THR A 159 -8.68 11.74 -24.07
N ASN A 160 -8.25 12.52 -23.08
CA ASN A 160 -9.13 13.43 -22.35
C ASN A 160 -9.72 14.50 -23.28
N THR A 161 -8.88 15.13 -24.12
CA THR A 161 -9.33 16.19 -25.03
C THR A 161 -10.33 15.67 -26.05
N LEU A 162 -10.06 14.52 -26.68
CA LEU A 162 -11.00 13.94 -27.64
C LEU A 162 -12.34 13.61 -26.97
N ALA A 163 -12.32 13.09 -25.73
CA ALA A 163 -13.54 12.73 -25.03
C ALA A 163 -14.40 13.97 -24.72
N CYS A 164 -13.78 15.04 -24.22
CA CYS A 164 -14.45 16.31 -23.97
C CYS A 164 -15.04 16.92 -25.24
N VAL A 165 -14.28 16.94 -26.34
CA VAL A 165 -14.77 17.42 -27.64
C VAL A 165 -15.96 16.58 -28.14
N VAL A 166 -15.89 15.25 -28.01
CA VAL A 166 -16.99 14.34 -28.36
C VAL A 166 -18.25 14.66 -27.53
N ALA A 167 -18.11 14.85 -26.22
CA ALA A 167 -19.22 15.16 -25.34
C ALA A 167 -19.88 16.50 -25.67
N LEU A 168 -19.09 17.56 -25.90
CA LEU A 168 -19.61 18.88 -26.25
C LEU A 168 -20.25 18.89 -27.65
N THR A 169 -19.63 18.22 -28.61
CA THR A 169 -20.15 18.12 -29.99
C THR A 169 -21.46 17.34 -30.03
N LYS A 170 -21.59 16.25 -29.25
CA LYS A 170 -22.82 15.45 -29.18
C LYS A 170 -24.05 16.29 -28.83
N TRP A 171 -23.87 17.34 -28.04
CA TRP A 171 -24.93 18.24 -27.58
C TRP A 171 -24.97 19.58 -28.31
N SER A 172 -24.12 19.78 -29.32
CA SER A 172 -23.98 21.06 -30.03
C SER A 172 -23.69 22.24 -29.09
N LEU A 173 -22.82 22.02 -28.10
CA LEU A 173 -22.47 23.00 -27.07
C LEU A 173 -21.04 23.54 -27.27
N GLU A 174 -20.83 24.80 -26.91
CA GLU A 174 -19.52 25.47 -26.82
C GLU A 174 -18.60 25.25 -28.03
N PRO A 175 -18.99 25.72 -29.24
CA PRO A 175 -18.25 25.47 -30.47
C PRO A 175 -16.81 26.03 -30.44
N GLU A 176 -16.56 27.15 -29.76
CA GLU A 176 -15.21 27.72 -29.66
C GLU A 176 -14.29 26.88 -28.76
N ILE A 177 -14.82 26.29 -27.69
CA ILE A 177 -14.08 25.35 -26.81
C ILE A 177 -13.78 24.05 -27.56
N CYS A 178 -14.74 23.56 -28.36
CA CYS A 178 -14.50 22.41 -29.24
C CYS A 178 -13.39 22.71 -30.25
N LYS A 179 -13.40 23.91 -30.85
CA LYS A 179 -12.42 24.32 -31.86
C LYS A 179 -11.01 24.39 -31.29
N THR A 180 -10.81 24.94 -30.09
CA THR A 180 -9.49 24.96 -29.45
C THR A 180 -9.01 23.55 -29.07
N GLY A 181 -9.91 22.68 -28.59
CA GLY A 181 -9.59 21.27 -28.34
C GLY A 181 -9.21 20.51 -29.60
N LEU A 182 -9.91 20.74 -30.71
CA LEU A 182 -9.57 20.15 -32.00
C LEU A 182 -8.22 20.64 -32.53
N ALA A 183 -7.94 21.94 -32.42
CA ALA A 183 -6.64 22.49 -32.80
C ALA A 183 -5.50 21.78 -32.04
N PHE A 184 -5.64 21.61 -30.72
CA PHE A 184 -4.69 20.86 -29.91
C PHE A 184 -4.49 19.43 -30.42
N LEU A 185 -5.58 18.70 -30.69
CA LEU A 185 -5.52 17.32 -31.18
C LEU A 185 -4.75 17.23 -32.50
N HIS A 186 -5.07 18.09 -33.47
CA HIS A 186 -4.38 18.15 -34.78
C HIS A 186 -2.89 18.45 -34.63
N GLU A 187 -2.52 19.40 -33.77
CA GLU A 187 -1.13 19.82 -33.59
C GLU A 187 -0.26 18.80 -32.84
N ASN A 188 -0.87 17.89 -32.06
CA ASN A 188 -0.15 17.03 -31.12
C ASN A 188 -0.25 15.52 -31.41
N MET A 189 -0.97 15.09 -32.44
CA MET A 189 -1.10 13.66 -32.81
C MET A 189 0.22 12.90 -32.93
N TRP A 190 1.25 13.54 -33.51
CA TRP A 190 2.56 12.93 -33.75
C TRP A 190 3.24 12.48 -32.46
N ARG A 191 2.96 13.14 -31.33
CA ARG A 191 3.55 12.81 -30.03
C ARG A 191 3.16 11.42 -29.52
N LEU A 192 2.02 10.87 -29.96
CA LEU A 192 1.59 9.51 -29.59
C LEU A 192 2.56 8.43 -30.09
N GLU A 193 3.29 8.70 -31.18
CA GLU A 193 4.27 7.77 -31.72
C GLU A 193 5.63 7.89 -31.02
N GLU A 194 5.95 9.05 -30.47
CA GLU A 194 7.22 9.31 -29.78
C GLU A 194 7.18 8.95 -28.29
N GLU A 195 6.02 9.04 -27.65
CA GLU A 195 5.91 8.75 -26.23
C GLU A 195 6.06 7.26 -25.93
N GLU A 196 6.87 6.95 -24.93
CA GLU A 196 7.15 5.58 -24.50
C GLU A 196 5.86 4.82 -24.17
N GLN A 197 5.71 3.62 -24.73
CA GLN A 197 4.51 2.80 -24.54
C GLN A 197 4.23 2.46 -23.06
N GLU A 198 5.24 2.54 -22.20
CA GLU A 198 5.13 2.27 -20.77
C GLU A 198 4.34 3.35 -20.00
N SER A 199 4.28 4.58 -20.52
CA SER A 199 3.45 5.66 -19.95
C SER A 199 1.97 5.58 -20.37
N MET A 200 1.63 4.63 -21.26
CA MET A 200 0.29 4.52 -21.82
C MET A 200 -0.75 4.17 -20.73
N PRO A 201 -1.84 4.96 -20.62
CA PRO A 201 -2.93 4.71 -19.69
C PRO A 201 -3.56 3.33 -19.86
N ILE A 202 -4.13 2.83 -18.77
CA ILE A 202 -4.82 1.54 -18.75
C ILE A 202 -5.99 1.58 -19.71
N GLY A 203 -6.13 0.53 -20.50
CA GLY A 203 -7.22 0.41 -21.46
C GLY A 203 -7.12 1.35 -22.66
N PHE A 204 -6.10 2.22 -22.79
CA PHE A 204 -5.99 3.20 -23.89
C PHE A 204 -6.20 2.58 -25.28
N GLU A 205 -5.52 1.47 -25.58
CA GLU A 205 -5.65 0.76 -26.88
C GLU A 205 -7.05 0.19 -27.16
N ILE A 206 -7.94 0.16 -26.17
CA ILE A 206 -9.34 -0.26 -26.28
C ILE A 206 -10.28 0.95 -26.15
N ALA A 207 -10.04 1.85 -25.22
CA ALA A 207 -10.84 3.06 -25.01
C ALA A 207 -10.72 4.05 -26.17
N PHE A 208 -9.48 4.41 -26.54
CA PHE A 208 -9.21 5.48 -27.50
C PHE A 208 -9.73 5.16 -28.92
N PRO A 209 -9.54 3.96 -29.49
CA PRO A 209 -10.12 3.64 -30.79
C PRO A 209 -11.66 3.60 -30.81
N SER A 210 -12.30 3.21 -29.71
CA SER A 210 -13.76 3.24 -29.61
C SER A 210 -14.26 4.69 -29.59
N LEU A 211 -13.55 5.57 -28.88
CA LEU A 211 -13.85 6.99 -28.86
C LEU A 211 -13.68 7.64 -30.25
N LEU A 212 -12.66 7.24 -31.01
CA LEU A 212 -12.48 7.66 -32.41
C LEU A 212 -13.65 7.26 -33.31
N GLN A 213 -14.24 6.08 -33.10
CA GLN A 213 -15.43 5.65 -33.84
C GLN A 213 -16.64 6.53 -33.52
N ILE A 214 -16.82 6.91 -32.25
CA ILE A 214 -17.88 7.85 -31.83
C ILE A 214 -17.63 9.22 -32.48
N ALA A 215 -16.41 9.73 -32.42
CA ALA A 215 -16.05 11.02 -33.01
C ALA A 215 -16.34 11.05 -34.53
N ARG A 216 -15.99 9.97 -35.24
CA ARG A 216 -16.28 9.82 -36.67
C ARG A 216 -17.78 9.81 -36.94
N GLY A 217 -18.56 9.11 -36.11
CA GLY A 217 -20.02 9.07 -36.22
C GLY A 217 -20.69 10.44 -36.00
N LEU A 218 -20.04 11.35 -35.27
CA LEU A 218 -20.48 12.72 -35.06
C LEU A 218 -19.96 13.71 -36.13
N GLY A 219 -19.16 13.24 -37.10
CA GLY A 219 -18.57 14.11 -38.12
C GLY A 219 -17.50 15.06 -37.59
N ILE A 220 -16.85 14.72 -36.47
CA ILE A 220 -15.75 15.51 -35.91
C ILE A 220 -14.54 15.43 -36.86
N ASP A 221 -14.00 16.59 -37.24
CA ASP A 221 -12.80 16.71 -38.06
C ASP A 221 -11.55 16.39 -37.24
N PHE A 222 -11.14 15.13 -37.30
CA PHE A 222 -9.99 14.57 -36.60
C PHE A 222 -9.09 13.85 -37.60
N PRO A 223 -7.75 13.84 -37.41
CA PRO A 223 -6.81 13.18 -38.31
C PRO A 223 -6.84 11.64 -38.20
N TYR A 224 -7.94 11.03 -38.67
CA TYR A 224 -8.20 9.60 -38.53
C TYR A 224 -7.21 8.67 -39.25
N ASP A 225 -6.51 9.18 -40.26
CA ASP A 225 -5.55 8.43 -41.06
C ASP A 225 -4.10 8.64 -40.59
N HIS A 226 -3.90 9.30 -39.44
CA HIS A 226 -2.57 9.58 -38.90
C HIS A 226 -1.80 8.27 -38.61
N PRO A 227 -0.50 8.16 -39.00
CA PRO A 227 0.29 6.94 -38.81
C PRO A 227 0.33 6.42 -37.37
N ALA A 228 0.43 7.31 -36.38
CA ALA A 228 0.38 6.96 -34.95
C ALA A 228 -0.85 6.12 -34.54
N LEU A 229 -1.97 6.19 -35.28
CA LEU A 229 -3.16 5.41 -34.98
C LEU A 229 -3.07 3.96 -35.48
N GLN A 230 -2.25 3.68 -36.50
CA GLN A 230 -2.17 2.36 -37.13
C GLN A 230 -1.68 1.31 -36.13
N SER A 231 -0.64 1.64 -35.35
CA SER A 231 -0.12 0.77 -34.30
C SER A 231 -1.16 0.53 -33.19
N ILE A 232 -1.90 1.58 -32.81
CA ILE A 232 -2.96 1.51 -31.79
C ILE A 232 -4.09 0.56 -32.25
N TYR A 233 -4.56 0.69 -33.49
CA TYR A 233 -5.58 -0.21 -34.05
C TYR A 233 -5.08 -1.66 -34.15
N ALA A 234 -3.83 -1.87 -34.58
CA ALA A 234 -3.26 -3.22 -34.64
C ALA A 234 -3.19 -3.87 -33.25
N ASN A 235 -2.76 -3.11 -32.23
CA ASN A 235 -2.69 -3.59 -30.86
C ASN A 235 -4.07 -3.87 -30.27
N ARG A 236 -5.07 -3.03 -30.59
CA ARG A 236 -6.48 -3.28 -30.23
C ARG A 236 -6.94 -4.66 -30.70
N GLU A 237 -6.71 -4.98 -31.97
CA GLU A 237 -7.14 -6.27 -32.54
C GLU A 237 -6.44 -7.45 -31.87
N ILE A 238 -5.14 -7.32 -31.56
CA ILE A 238 -4.40 -8.33 -30.81
C ILE A 238 -5.00 -8.52 -29.41
N LYS A 239 -5.32 -7.42 -28.72
CA LYS A 239 -5.90 -7.47 -27.37
C LYS A 239 -7.30 -8.05 -27.37
N LEU A 240 -8.18 -7.62 -28.27
CA LEU A 240 -9.55 -8.14 -28.36
C LEU A 240 -9.58 -9.65 -28.63
N LYS A 241 -8.64 -10.18 -29.44
CA LYS A 241 -8.50 -11.63 -29.67
C LYS A 241 -8.03 -12.41 -28.45
N ARG A 242 -7.28 -11.77 -27.55
CA ARG A 242 -6.81 -12.39 -26.30
C ARG A 242 -7.85 -12.35 -25.19
N ILE A 243 -8.84 -11.47 -25.29
CA ILE A 243 -9.90 -11.35 -24.29
C ILE A 243 -10.84 -12.56 -24.39
N PRO A 244 -10.97 -13.37 -23.33
CA PRO A 244 -11.92 -14.47 -23.32
C PRO A 244 -13.35 -13.92 -23.18
N LYS A 245 -14.00 -13.61 -24.31
CA LYS A 245 -15.37 -13.04 -24.38
C LYS A 245 -16.39 -13.85 -23.56
N ASP A 246 -16.26 -15.17 -23.48
CA ASP A 246 -17.13 -15.99 -22.64
C ASP A 246 -16.93 -15.77 -21.14
N MET A 247 -15.69 -15.54 -20.70
CA MET A 247 -15.34 -15.37 -19.29
C MET A 247 -15.75 -14.00 -18.77
N MET A 248 -15.57 -12.94 -19.56
CA MET A 248 -15.95 -11.57 -19.15
C MET A 248 -17.45 -11.42 -18.84
N HIS A 249 -18.31 -12.29 -19.37
CA HIS A 249 -19.75 -12.32 -19.11
C HIS A 249 -20.16 -13.31 -17.99
N ARG A 250 -19.21 -14.07 -17.43
CA ARG A 250 -19.48 -15.13 -16.44
C ARG A 250 -18.88 -14.84 -15.08
N VAL A 251 -17.71 -14.21 -15.03
CA VAL A 251 -17.00 -13.90 -13.80
C VAL A 251 -16.53 -12.45 -13.79
N PRO A 252 -16.48 -11.80 -12.62
CA PRO A 252 -15.89 -10.46 -12.51
C PRO A 252 -14.41 -10.49 -12.91
N THR A 253 -14.00 -9.55 -13.76
CA THR A 253 -12.62 -9.38 -14.23
C THR A 253 -12.31 -7.89 -14.38
N SER A 254 -11.03 -7.53 -14.55
CA SER A 254 -10.60 -6.14 -14.75
C SER A 254 -11.25 -5.48 -15.98
N ILE A 255 -11.72 -6.27 -16.96
CA ILE A 255 -12.42 -5.78 -18.16
C ILE A 255 -13.68 -5.00 -17.82
N LEU A 256 -14.34 -5.29 -16.69
CA LEU A 256 -15.51 -4.54 -16.25
C LEU A 256 -15.22 -3.04 -16.03
N HIS A 257 -13.95 -2.67 -15.85
CA HIS A 257 -13.52 -1.28 -15.68
C HIS A 257 -13.39 -0.50 -17.01
N SER A 258 -13.50 -1.17 -18.17
CA SER A 258 -13.30 -0.55 -19.49
C SER A 258 -14.33 -1.01 -20.52
N LEU A 259 -15.60 -1.16 -20.10
CA LEU A 259 -16.69 -1.66 -20.94
C LEU A 259 -17.05 -0.71 -22.10
N GLU A 260 -16.86 0.59 -21.92
CA GLU A 260 -17.08 1.63 -22.92
C GLU A 260 -16.21 1.47 -24.17
N GLY A 261 -15.07 0.79 -24.03
CA GLY A 261 -14.18 0.44 -25.13
C GLY A 261 -14.52 -0.87 -25.85
N MET A 262 -15.42 -1.70 -25.31
CA MET A 262 -15.57 -3.11 -25.70
C MET A 262 -16.71 -3.34 -26.70
N PRO A 263 -16.48 -4.07 -27.81
CA PRO A 263 -17.54 -4.44 -28.74
C PRO A 263 -18.33 -5.67 -28.25
N GLU A 264 -19.56 -5.84 -28.77
CA GLU A 264 -20.39 -7.06 -28.64
C GLU A 264 -20.68 -7.49 -27.18
N LEU A 265 -21.14 -6.55 -26.35
CA LEU A 265 -21.48 -6.81 -24.96
C LEU A 265 -22.88 -7.41 -24.78
N ASP A 266 -23.00 -8.45 -23.94
CA ASP A 266 -24.28 -9.02 -23.48
C ASP A 266 -24.65 -8.44 -22.10
N TRP A 267 -25.42 -7.36 -22.12
CA TRP A 267 -25.85 -6.64 -20.92
C TRP A 267 -26.68 -7.49 -19.95
N GLY A 268 -27.46 -8.45 -20.46
CA GLY A 268 -28.24 -9.36 -19.62
C GLY A 268 -27.36 -10.26 -18.75
N LYS A 269 -26.14 -10.55 -19.19
CA LYS A 269 -25.12 -11.22 -18.38
C LYS A 269 -24.30 -10.23 -17.55
N LEU A 270 -23.85 -9.12 -18.13
CA LEU A 270 -22.99 -8.15 -17.44
C LEU A 270 -23.64 -7.53 -16.21
N LEU A 271 -24.94 -7.21 -16.24
CA LEU A 271 -25.65 -6.67 -15.07
C LEU A 271 -25.63 -7.60 -13.85
N LYS A 272 -25.38 -8.91 -14.05
CA LYS A 272 -25.21 -9.87 -12.94
C LYS A 272 -23.83 -9.78 -12.28
N LEU A 273 -22.87 -9.13 -12.93
CA LEU A 273 -21.51 -8.90 -12.46
C LEU A 273 -21.32 -7.47 -11.90
N GLN A 274 -22.37 -6.66 -11.88
CA GLN A 274 -22.37 -5.30 -11.33
C GLN A 274 -21.91 -5.31 -9.87
N SER A 275 -21.08 -4.34 -9.50
CA SER A 275 -20.65 -4.15 -8.12
C SER A 275 -21.82 -3.82 -7.21
N SER A 276 -21.67 -4.10 -5.92
CA SER A 276 -22.73 -3.87 -4.91
C SER A 276 -23.18 -2.41 -4.81
N ASN A 277 -22.31 -1.46 -5.15
CA ASN A 277 -22.61 -0.02 -5.18
C ASN A 277 -23.26 0.46 -6.50
N GLY A 278 -23.52 -0.44 -7.47
CA GLY A 278 -24.12 -0.11 -8.76
C GLY A 278 -23.12 0.19 -9.89
N SER A 279 -21.83 0.29 -9.58
CA SER A 279 -20.79 0.49 -10.59
C SER A 279 -20.43 -0.78 -11.35
N PHE A 280 -19.77 -0.61 -12.48
CA PHE A 280 -18.97 -1.65 -13.13
C PHE A 280 -17.51 -1.47 -12.74
N LEU A 281 -17.06 -2.32 -11.80
CA LEU A 281 -15.71 -2.31 -11.23
C LEU A 281 -15.20 -0.90 -10.89
N TYR A 282 -16.07 -0.09 -10.28
CA TYR A 282 -15.72 1.24 -9.77
C TYR A 282 -15.31 2.27 -10.83
N SER A 283 -15.52 2.00 -12.13
CA SER A 283 -15.25 2.96 -13.22
C SER A 283 -16.50 3.80 -13.53
N PRO A 284 -16.43 5.14 -13.45
CA PRO A 284 -17.52 6.00 -13.89
C PRO A 284 -17.79 5.94 -15.39
N SER A 285 -16.77 5.91 -16.26
CA SER A 285 -16.96 5.78 -17.72
C SER A 285 -17.65 4.47 -18.11
N ALA A 286 -17.20 3.33 -17.59
CA ALA A 286 -17.83 2.04 -17.86
C ALA A 286 -19.27 1.98 -17.34
N THR A 287 -19.52 2.59 -16.18
CA THR A 287 -20.87 2.64 -15.57
C THR A 287 -21.79 3.60 -16.32
N ALA A 288 -21.30 4.74 -16.79
CA ALA A 288 -22.04 5.66 -17.64
C ALA A 288 -22.40 5.01 -18.97
N TYR A 289 -21.46 4.27 -19.58
CA TYR A 289 -21.72 3.48 -20.77
C TYR A 289 -22.81 2.43 -20.53
N ALA A 290 -22.71 1.65 -19.45
CA ALA A 290 -23.74 0.69 -19.07
C ALA A 290 -25.11 1.34 -18.85
N LEU A 291 -25.16 2.51 -18.21
CA LEU A 291 -26.38 3.28 -18.02
C LEU A 291 -27.02 3.66 -19.36
N MET A 292 -26.23 4.15 -20.32
CA MET A 292 -26.72 4.49 -21.66
C MET A 292 -27.31 3.30 -22.40
N GLN A 293 -26.74 2.10 -22.20
CA GLN A 293 -27.20 0.89 -22.88
C GLN A 293 -28.40 0.21 -22.22
N THR A 294 -28.59 0.40 -20.91
CA THR A 294 -29.53 -0.42 -20.12
C THR A 294 -30.59 0.36 -19.36
N GLY A 295 -30.37 1.65 -19.09
CA GLY A 295 -31.21 2.44 -18.19
C GLY A 295 -31.20 1.94 -16.73
N ASP A 296 -30.20 1.14 -16.32
CA ASP A 296 -30.17 0.54 -14.99
C ASP A 296 -30.10 1.59 -13.86
N ASN A 297 -31.05 1.51 -12.93
CA ASN A 297 -31.18 2.48 -11.83
C ASN A 297 -30.00 2.45 -10.86
N LYS A 298 -29.29 1.32 -10.70
CA LYS A 298 -28.12 1.27 -9.81
C LYS A 298 -26.92 1.97 -10.45
N CYS A 299 -26.73 1.80 -11.76
CA CYS A 299 -25.77 2.61 -12.51
C CYS A 299 -26.07 4.11 -12.37
N PHE A 300 -27.34 4.51 -12.53
CA PHE A 300 -27.76 5.90 -12.33
C PHE A 300 -27.41 6.40 -10.92
N ASN A 301 -27.80 5.66 -9.88
CA ASN A 301 -27.55 6.09 -8.49
C ASN A 301 -26.06 6.23 -8.17
N TYR A 302 -25.21 5.34 -8.72
CA TYR A 302 -23.76 5.46 -8.58
C TYR A 302 -23.24 6.75 -9.23
N ILE A 303 -23.59 6.99 -10.51
CA ILE A 303 -23.14 8.18 -11.26
C ILE A 303 -23.68 9.48 -10.64
N ASP A 304 -24.96 9.52 -10.28
CA ASP A 304 -25.57 10.68 -9.64
C ASP A 304 -24.89 11.02 -8.29
N GLY A 305 -24.55 9.99 -7.50
CA GLY A 305 -23.82 10.16 -6.25
C GLY A 305 -22.44 10.78 -6.44
N ILE A 306 -21.64 10.27 -7.39
CA ILE A 306 -20.29 10.80 -7.64
C ILE A 306 -20.33 12.21 -8.24
N VAL A 307 -21.24 12.48 -9.17
CA VAL A 307 -21.38 13.81 -9.79
C VAL A 307 -21.71 14.87 -8.72
N LYS A 308 -22.55 14.53 -7.74
CA LYS A 308 -22.86 15.41 -6.60
C LYS A 308 -21.67 15.59 -5.67
N LYS A 309 -20.91 14.52 -5.41
CA LYS A 309 -19.75 14.56 -4.51
C LYS A 309 -18.62 15.44 -5.06
N PHE A 310 -18.39 15.39 -6.37
CA PHE A 310 -17.26 16.04 -7.05
C PHE A 310 -17.67 17.28 -7.87
N ASP A 311 -18.86 17.83 -7.60
CA ASP A 311 -19.41 19.04 -8.24
C ASP A 311 -19.28 19.04 -9.78
N GLY A 312 -19.77 17.96 -10.39
CA GLY A 312 -19.76 17.78 -11.85
C GLY A 312 -18.58 16.96 -12.37
N GLY A 313 -17.37 17.19 -11.88
CA GLY A 313 -16.23 16.32 -12.23
C GLY A 313 -16.45 14.93 -11.69
N VAL A 314 -15.88 13.90 -12.30
CA VAL A 314 -15.82 12.54 -11.71
C VAL A 314 -14.42 11.97 -11.87
N PRO A 315 -13.91 11.19 -10.91
CA PRO A 315 -12.60 10.52 -11.05
C PRO A 315 -12.67 9.36 -12.04
N ASN A 316 -11.52 8.75 -12.35
CA ASN A 316 -11.48 7.53 -13.17
C ASN A 316 -11.87 6.27 -12.39
N VAL A 317 -11.79 6.32 -11.06
CA VAL A 317 -12.15 5.21 -10.18
C VAL A 317 -12.77 5.74 -8.89
N TYR A 318 -13.87 5.13 -8.43
CA TYR A 318 -14.49 5.50 -7.17
C TYR A 318 -15.36 4.40 -6.53
N PRO A 319 -15.27 4.15 -5.22
CA PRO A 319 -14.37 4.77 -4.23
C PRO A 319 -12.92 4.24 -4.34
N VAL A 320 -12.01 4.82 -3.55
CA VAL A 320 -10.62 4.37 -3.35
C VAL A 320 -10.25 4.32 -1.86
N ASP A 321 -11.24 4.00 -1.03
CA ASP A 321 -11.16 4.04 0.43
C ASP A 321 -10.05 3.15 0.98
N LEU A 322 -10.00 1.87 0.59
CA LEU A 322 -8.99 0.96 1.13
C LEU A 322 -7.58 1.36 0.67
N PHE A 323 -7.42 1.66 -0.62
CA PHE A 323 -6.17 2.15 -1.19
C PHE A 323 -5.62 3.36 -0.42
N GLU A 324 -6.46 4.37 -0.19
CA GLU A 324 -6.05 5.60 0.50
C GLU A 324 -5.64 5.31 1.96
N HIS A 325 -6.46 4.56 2.71
CA HIS A 325 -6.17 4.22 4.12
C HIS A 325 -4.86 3.43 4.26
N ILE A 326 -4.64 2.46 3.37
CA ILE A 326 -3.44 1.62 3.36
C ILE A 326 -2.21 2.47 3.04
N TRP A 327 -2.28 3.27 1.98
CA TRP A 327 -1.13 4.01 1.51
C TRP A 327 -0.73 5.15 2.43
N VAL A 328 -1.68 5.90 2.99
CA VAL A 328 -1.36 6.96 3.95
C VAL A 328 -0.60 6.39 5.15
N VAL A 329 -1.02 5.25 5.70
CA VAL A 329 -0.29 4.61 6.81
C VAL A 329 1.12 4.21 6.39
N ASP A 330 1.29 3.56 5.23
CA ASP A 330 2.62 3.20 4.74
C ASP A 330 3.53 4.42 4.53
N ARG A 331 3.02 5.52 3.96
CA ARG A 331 3.82 6.73 3.76
C ARG A 331 4.22 7.36 5.09
N LEU A 332 3.31 7.45 6.07
CA LEU A 332 3.62 7.99 7.40
C LEU A 332 4.69 7.16 8.13
N GLU A 333 4.66 5.84 7.99
CA GLU A 333 5.65 4.94 8.57
C GLU A 333 7.01 5.05 7.88
N ARG A 334 7.05 5.00 6.54
CA ARG A 334 8.29 5.11 5.75
C ARG A 334 8.97 6.46 5.92
N LEU A 335 8.20 7.54 6.09
CA LEU A 335 8.71 8.88 6.41
C LEU A 335 9.20 9.03 7.86
N GLY A 336 8.98 8.03 8.73
CA GLY A 336 9.44 8.06 10.12
C GLY A 336 8.67 9.04 11.01
N ILE A 337 7.43 9.40 10.65
CA ILE A 337 6.60 10.38 11.37
C ILE A 337 5.31 9.77 11.96
N SER A 338 5.05 8.49 11.75
CA SER A 338 3.85 7.77 12.25
C SER A 338 3.59 7.90 13.76
N ARG A 339 4.63 8.11 14.58
CA ARG A 339 4.51 8.29 16.04
C ARG A 339 3.58 9.43 16.47
N TYR A 340 3.36 10.44 15.63
CA TYR A 340 2.47 11.57 15.93
C TYR A 340 0.97 11.26 15.69
N PHE A 341 0.69 10.14 15.02
CA PHE A 341 -0.62 9.80 14.47
C PHE A 341 -1.07 8.40 14.90
N GLN A 342 -0.58 7.88 16.04
CA GLN A 342 -0.83 6.48 16.45
C GLN A 342 -2.31 6.15 16.57
N ARG A 343 -3.12 7.09 17.07
CA ARG A 343 -4.57 6.90 17.20
C ARG A 343 -5.25 6.84 15.84
N GLU A 344 -4.90 7.77 14.96
CA GLU A 344 -5.46 7.88 13.61
C GLU A 344 -5.05 6.69 12.74
N ILE A 345 -3.79 6.25 12.83
CA ILE A 345 -3.30 5.03 12.17
C ILE A 345 -4.06 3.79 12.67
N LYS A 346 -4.31 3.69 13.98
CA LYS A 346 -5.12 2.59 14.50
C LYS A 346 -6.52 2.59 13.89
N GLN A 347 -7.17 3.76 13.80
CA GLN A 347 -8.50 3.89 13.18
C GLN A 347 -8.48 3.48 11.70
N CYS A 348 -7.44 3.87 10.96
CA CYS A 348 -7.27 3.44 9.57
C CYS A 348 -7.13 1.93 9.47
N MET A 349 -6.31 1.31 10.32
CA MET A 349 -6.12 -0.14 10.30
C MET A 349 -7.35 -0.91 10.79
N ASP A 350 -8.11 -0.37 11.76
CA ASP A 350 -9.41 -0.91 12.16
C ASP A 350 -10.41 -0.89 10.99
N TYR A 351 -10.39 0.16 10.16
CA TYR A 351 -11.21 0.25 8.94
C TYR A 351 -10.81 -0.78 7.91
N VAL A 352 -9.52 -0.86 7.57
CA VAL A 352 -8.99 -1.84 6.60
C VAL A 352 -9.30 -3.27 7.07
N ASN A 353 -9.08 -3.59 8.35
CA ASN A 353 -9.36 -4.91 8.90
C ASN A 353 -10.85 -5.28 8.82
N ARG A 354 -11.76 -4.30 8.97
CA ARG A 354 -13.21 -4.53 8.86
C ARG A 354 -13.62 -5.00 7.46
N HIS A 355 -12.88 -4.60 6.44
CA HIS A 355 -13.13 -4.94 5.04
C HIS A 355 -12.15 -5.99 4.49
N TRP A 356 -11.24 -6.49 5.32
CA TRP A 356 -10.36 -7.60 4.96
C TRP A 356 -11.15 -8.88 4.74
N THR A 357 -10.79 -9.66 3.72
CA THR A 357 -11.40 -10.96 3.42
C THR A 357 -10.34 -12.01 3.16
N GLU A 358 -10.71 -13.29 3.32
CA GLU A 358 -9.83 -14.41 2.96
C GLU A 358 -9.57 -14.51 1.45
N GLU A 359 -10.40 -13.86 0.63
CA GLU A 359 -10.17 -13.78 -0.82
C GLU A 359 -9.17 -12.68 -1.22
N GLY A 360 -8.89 -11.75 -0.29
CA GLY A 360 -8.12 -10.53 -0.52
C GLY A 360 -8.99 -9.29 -0.53
N ILE A 361 -8.40 -8.18 -0.94
CA ILE A 361 -9.09 -6.90 -1.13
C ILE A 361 -8.63 -6.26 -2.44
N CYS A 362 -9.28 -5.15 -2.82
CA CYS A 362 -8.73 -4.22 -3.80
C CYS A 362 -8.80 -2.79 -3.24
N TRP A 363 -8.56 -1.80 -4.09
CA TRP A 363 -8.60 -0.38 -3.74
C TRP A 363 -9.91 0.10 -3.10
N ALA A 364 -11.02 -0.62 -3.32
CA ALA A 364 -12.35 -0.28 -2.85
C ALA A 364 -12.97 -1.39 -1.97
N ARG A 365 -13.72 -1.00 -0.94
CA ARG A 365 -14.45 -1.97 -0.10
C ARG A 365 -15.48 -2.80 -0.88
N ASN A 366 -15.77 -3.99 -0.36
CA ASN A 366 -16.83 -4.90 -0.82
C ASN A 366 -16.73 -5.29 -2.30
N SER A 367 -15.51 -5.42 -2.81
CA SER A 367 -15.24 -5.83 -4.18
C SER A 367 -15.31 -7.34 -4.36
N ASN A 368 -15.81 -7.74 -5.54
CA ASN A 368 -15.76 -9.12 -6.02
C ASN A 368 -14.49 -9.41 -6.84
N VAL A 369 -13.63 -8.41 -7.03
CA VAL A 369 -12.33 -8.52 -7.71
C VAL A 369 -11.27 -8.01 -6.75
N GLN A 370 -10.28 -8.84 -6.47
CA GLN A 370 -9.16 -8.51 -5.59
C GLN A 370 -7.89 -8.32 -6.43
N ASP A 371 -6.97 -7.50 -5.93
CA ASP A 371 -5.65 -7.32 -6.51
C ASP A 371 -4.54 -7.59 -5.49
N VAL A 372 -3.38 -8.01 -6.00
CA VAL A 372 -2.26 -8.41 -5.16
C VAL A 372 -1.59 -7.22 -4.47
N ASP A 373 -1.71 -6.01 -5.01
CA ASP A 373 -1.01 -4.83 -4.51
C ASP A 373 -1.64 -4.37 -3.19
N ASP A 374 -2.94 -4.06 -3.24
CA ASP A 374 -3.73 -3.69 -2.06
C ASP A 374 -3.77 -4.83 -1.04
N THR A 375 -3.91 -6.08 -1.51
CA THR A 375 -3.89 -7.25 -0.62
C THR A 375 -2.54 -7.41 0.09
N ALA A 376 -1.41 -7.30 -0.63
CA ALA A 376 -0.09 -7.42 -0.02
C ALA A 376 0.20 -6.29 0.96
N MET A 377 -0.18 -5.07 0.59
CA MET A 377 -0.01 -3.90 1.44
C MET A 377 -0.84 -3.98 2.72
N ALA A 378 -2.14 -4.28 2.62
CA ALA A 378 -3.00 -4.48 3.78
C ALA A 378 -2.53 -5.64 4.65
N PHE A 379 -2.21 -6.79 4.06
CA PHE A 379 -1.68 -7.94 4.80
C PHE A 379 -0.47 -7.55 5.64
N ARG A 380 0.50 -6.84 5.03
CA ARG A 380 1.72 -6.42 5.71
C ARG A 380 1.43 -5.48 6.87
N LEU A 381 0.64 -4.43 6.62
CA LEU A 381 0.33 -3.42 7.64
C LEU A 381 -0.53 -4.00 8.76
N LEU A 382 -1.60 -4.73 8.45
CA LEU A 382 -2.46 -5.40 9.43
C LEU A 382 -1.63 -6.32 10.34
N ARG A 383 -0.77 -7.16 9.76
CA ARG A 383 0.10 -8.05 10.54
C ARG A 383 1.09 -7.27 11.42
N MET A 384 1.73 -6.23 10.89
CA MET A 384 2.68 -5.39 11.66
C MET A 384 2.02 -4.58 12.78
N HIS A 385 0.71 -4.33 12.69
CA HIS A 385 -0.10 -3.68 13.73
C HIS A 385 -0.81 -4.67 14.65
N GLY A 386 -0.53 -5.97 14.53
CA GLY A 386 -0.97 -7.01 15.46
C GLY A 386 -2.34 -7.62 15.17
N TYR A 387 -2.91 -7.36 13.99
CA TYR A 387 -4.15 -8.01 13.54
C TYR A 387 -3.87 -9.44 13.07
N ASN A 388 -4.87 -10.31 13.22
CA ASN A 388 -4.78 -11.70 12.79
C ASN A 388 -5.18 -11.83 11.31
N VAL A 389 -4.18 -11.87 10.43
CA VAL A 389 -4.36 -12.07 8.98
C VAL A 389 -3.60 -13.30 8.50
N SER A 390 -4.29 -14.15 7.71
CA SER A 390 -3.75 -15.39 7.18
C SER A 390 -3.00 -15.15 5.86
N PRO A 391 -1.83 -15.76 5.63
CA PRO A 391 -1.12 -15.67 4.35
C PRO A 391 -1.80 -16.51 3.25
N SER A 392 -2.82 -17.32 3.59
CA SER A 392 -3.57 -18.11 2.61
C SER A 392 -4.22 -17.27 1.53
N VAL A 393 -4.48 -15.99 1.81
CA VAL A 393 -5.00 -15.02 0.86
C VAL A 393 -4.20 -14.98 -0.44
N PHE A 394 -2.88 -15.18 -0.36
CA PHE A 394 -2.00 -15.12 -1.53
C PHE A 394 -2.13 -16.33 -2.47
N LYS A 395 -2.79 -17.41 -2.03
CA LYS A 395 -3.08 -18.58 -2.90
C LYS A 395 -3.96 -18.20 -4.08
N ASN A 396 -4.77 -17.17 -3.95
CA ASN A 396 -5.65 -16.70 -5.02
C ASN A 396 -4.89 -16.03 -6.17
N PHE A 397 -3.72 -15.49 -5.87
CA PHE A 397 -2.84 -14.81 -6.82
C PHE A 397 -1.74 -15.73 -7.36
N GLU A 398 -1.58 -16.92 -6.75
CA GLU A 398 -0.59 -17.92 -7.16
C GLU A 398 -1.16 -18.85 -8.24
N LYS A 399 -0.40 -19.05 -9.32
CA LYS A 399 -0.66 -20.10 -10.31
C LYS A 399 0.66 -20.63 -10.86
N ASP A 400 0.81 -21.95 -10.85
CA ASP A 400 1.99 -22.66 -11.37
C ASP A 400 3.33 -22.15 -10.79
N GLY A 401 3.30 -21.66 -9.53
CA GLY A 401 4.45 -21.10 -8.83
C GLY A 401 4.75 -19.63 -9.13
N GLU A 402 3.94 -18.98 -9.99
CA GLU A 402 4.02 -17.56 -10.30
C GLU A 402 2.90 -16.76 -9.61
N PHE A 403 3.13 -15.46 -9.39
CA PHE A 403 2.14 -14.55 -8.81
C PHE A 403 1.70 -13.48 -9.81
N PHE A 404 0.44 -13.09 -9.74
CA PHE A 404 -0.18 -12.15 -10.69
C PHE A 404 -0.97 -11.06 -9.97
N CYS A 405 -1.13 -9.90 -10.61
CA CYS A 405 -1.85 -8.75 -10.05
C CYS A 405 -3.33 -9.03 -9.81
N PHE A 406 -3.99 -9.77 -10.71
CA PHE A 406 -5.41 -10.09 -10.62
C PHE A 406 -5.62 -11.59 -10.80
N VAL A 407 -6.59 -12.13 -10.06
CA VAL A 407 -6.98 -13.54 -10.16
C VAL A 407 -7.39 -13.89 -11.59
N GLY A 408 -6.77 -14.94 -12.14
CA GLY A 408 -7.08 -15.44 -13.49
C GLY A 408 -6.52 -14.58 -14.65
N GLN A 409 -5.67 -13.60 -14.37
CA GLN A 409 -5.00 -12.77 -15.37
C GLN A 409 -3.48 -12.98 -15.33
N SER A 410 -2.80 -12.53 -16.39
CA SER A 410 -1.34 -12.66 -16.53
C SER A 410 -0.58 -11.36 -16.26
N THR A 411 -1.23 -10.34 -15.69
CA THR A 411 -0.62 -9.03 -15.44
C THR A 411 0.32 -9.10 -14.25
N GLN A 412 1.55 -8.61 -14.40
CA GLN A 412 2.55 -8.48 -13.34
C GLN A 412 3.13 -7.07 -13.39
N ALA A 413 2.77 -6.24 -12.41
CA ALA A 413 3.25 -4.87 -12.24
C ALA A 413 4.45 -4.83 -11.29
N VAL A 414 5.36 -3.88 -11.49
CA VAL A 414 6.56 -3.72 -10.65
C VAL A 414 6.16 -3.39 -9.22
N THR A 415 5.25 -2.44 -9.03
CA THR A 415 4.75 -2.01 -7.71
C THR A 415 4.01 -3.13 -6.97
N GLY A 416 3.09 -3.82 -7.63
CA GLY A 416 2.40 -4.96 -7.03
C GLY A 416 3.34 -6.08 -6.60
N MET A 417 4.37 -6.39 -7.42
CA MET A 417 5.38 -7.40 -7.06
C MET A 417 6.33 -6.90 -5.97
N TYR A 418 6.66 -5.61 -5.95
CA TYR A 418 7.42 -4.98 -4.87
C TYR A 418 6.70 -5.07 -3.53
N ASN A 419 5.40 -4.76 -3.50
CA ASN A 419 4.63 -4.85 -2.26
C ASN A 419 4.39 -6.30 -1.82
N LEU A 420 4.22 -7.23 -2.76
CA LEU A 420 4.24 -8.66 -2.47
C LEU A 420 5.58 -9.10 -1.86
N ASN A 421 6.70 -8.61 -2.40
CA ASN A 421 8.03 -8.88 -1.86
C ASN A 421 8.13 -8.39 -0.40
N ARG A 422 7.75 -7.14 -0.14
CA ARG A 422 7.75 -6.58 1.23
C ARG A 422 6.84 -7.35 2.18
N ALA A 423 5.66 -7.77 1.72
CA ALA A 423 4.72 -8.56 2.51
C ALA A 423 5.27 -9.96 2.85
N SER A 424 6.00 -10.57 1.92
CA SER A 424 6.58 -11.92 2.10
C SER A 424 7.66 -11.99 3.19
N GLN A 425 8.34 -10.87 3.47
CA GLN A 425 9.44 -10.79 4.44
C GLN A 425 8.96 -10.86 5.91
N ILE A 426 7.67 -10.64 6.17
CA ILE A 426 7.08 -10.75 7.52
C ILE A 426 6.38 -12.10 7.75
N GLY A 427 6.84 -13.13 7.03
CA GLY A 427 6.32 -14.48 7.16
C GLY A 427 6.73 -15.16 8.47
N PHE A 428 5.86 -16.06 8.91
CA PHE A 428 6.07 -16.93 10.06
C PHE A 428 6.51 -18.33 9.60
N GLN A 429 7.10 -19.08 10.54
CA GLN A 429 7.52 -20.45 10.28
C GLN A 429 6.30 -21.31 9.89
N GLY A 430 6.43 -22.04 8.78
CA GLY A 430 5.37 -22.89 8.22
C GLY A 430 4.42 -22.18 7.24
N GLU A 431 4.64 -20.88 6.96
CA GLU A 431 3.87 -20.14 5.95
C GLU A 431 4.51 -20.25 4.55
N ASP A 432 4.54 -21.46 3.99
CA ASP A 432 5.26 -21.78 2.73
C ASP A 432 4.85 -20.91 1.53
N ILE A 433 3.60 -20.42 1.51
CA ILE A 433 3.10 -19.52 0.47
C ILE A 433 3.89 -18.20 0.43
N LEU A 434 4.28 -17.65 1.57
CA LEU A 434 5.09 -16.43 1.64
C LEU A 434 6.52 -16.70 1.22
N GLN A 435 7.06 -17.88 1.51
CA GLN A 435 8.38 -18.26 1.01
C GLN A 435 8.42 -18.32 -0.52
N ARG A 436 7.39 -18.91 -1.15
CA ARG A 436 7.25 -18.93 -2.61
C ARG A 436 7.06 -17.52 -3.17
N ALA A 437 6.20 -16.71 -2.55
CA ALA A 437 6.00 -15.31 -2.93
C ALA A 437 7.31 -14.50 -2.86
N ARG A 438 8.12 -14.70 -1.81
CA ARG A 438 9.42 -14.04 -1.64
C ARG A 438 10.36 -14.36 -2.79
N ILE A 439 10.56 -15.65 -3.09
CA ILE A 439 11.44 -16.12 -4.16
C ILE A 439 10.99 -15.52 -5.50
N PHE A 440 9.71 -15.72 -5.83
CA PHE A 440 9.16 -15.25 -7.11
C PHE A 440 9.28 -13.73 -7.28
N SER A 441 8.80 -12.97 -6.30
CA SER A 441 8.80 -11.50 -6.38
C SER A 441 10.21 -10.92 -6.40
N TYR A 442 11.15 -11.49 -5.64
CA TYR A 442 12.54 -11.06 -5.65
C TYR A 442 13.18 -11.29 -7.01
N ASP A 443 13.07 -12.51 -7.55
CA ASP A 443 13.61 -12.84 -8.88
C ASP A 443 13.00 -11.98 -9.97
N PHE A 444 11.69 -11.72 -9.91
CA PHE A 444 10.99 -10.82 -10.82
C PHE A 444 11.59 -9.41 -10.78
N LEU A 445 11.74 -8.82 -9.59
CA LEU A 445 12.26 -7.46 -9.41
C LEU A 445 13.71 -7.34 -9.87
N ARG A 446 14.58 -8.30 -9.51
CA ARG A 446 15.98 -8.33 -9.97
C ARG A 446 16.09 -8.48 -11.48
N GLN A 447 15.23 -9.29 -12.12
CA GLN A 447 15.19 -9.40 -13.57
C GLN A 447 14.76 -8.09 -14.25
N ARG A 448 13.81 -7.36 -13.66
CA ARG A 448 13.37 -6.05 -14.16
C ARG A 448 14.46 -5.01 -14.01
N GLU A 449 15.10 -4.94 -12.85
CA GLU A 449 16.26 -4.07 -12.60
C GLU A 449 17.39 -4.31 -13.59
N ALA A 450 17.79 -5.57 -13.79
CA ALA A 450 18.87 -5.94 -14.71
C ALA A 450 18.56 -5.56 -16.17
N ARG A 451 17.29 -5.39 -16.54
CA ARG A 451 16.85 -4.96 -17.87
C ARG A 451 16.58 -3.46 -17.96
N GLY A 452 16.77 -2.69 -16.88
CA GLY A 452 16.41 -1.28 -16.83
C GLY A 452 14.90 -1.04 -16.90
N MET A 453 14.08 -2.00 -16.47
CA MET A 453 12.62 -1.99 -16.57
C MET A 453 11.94 -1.81 -15.19
N LEU A 454 12.57 -1.07 -14.27
CA LEU A 454 11.94 -0.65 -13.00
C LEU A 454 11.06 0.59 -13.23
N HIS A 455 10.21 0.51 -14.24
CA HIS A 455 9.14 1.45 -14.51
C HIS A 455 7.82 0.74 -14.22
N ASP A 456 6.90 1.45 -13.59
CA ASP A 456 5.61 0.90 -13.27
C ASP A 456 4.52 1.48 -14.17
N LYS A 457 3.69 0.59 -14.70
CA LYS A 457 2.59 0.98 -15.58
C LYS A 457 1.51 1.79 -14.85
N TRP A 458 1.39 1.63 -13.54
CA TRP A 458 0.30 2.21 -12.75
C TRP A 458 0.70 3.50 -12.04
N ILE A 459 1.99 3.85 -12.00
CA ILE A 459 2.47 5.04 -11.31
C ILE A 459 3.78 5.58 -11.87
N ILE A 460 3.83 6.90 -12.04
CA ILE A 460 5.07 7.65 -12.25
C ILE A 460 5.58 8.08 -10.87
N ALA A 461 6.52 7.30 -10.32
CA ALA A 461 7.12 7.57 -9.01
C ALA A 461 8.45 8.33 -9.15
N LYS A 462 8.77 9.15 -8.14
CA LYS A 462 9.98 9.99 -8.12
C LYS A 462 11.28 9.18 -8.24
N ASP A 463 11.36 8.03 -7.57
CA ASP A 463 12.58 7.22 -7.49
C ASP A 463 12.25 5.74 -7.23
N LEU A 464 11.52 5.10 -8.14
CA LEU A 464 11.10 3.70 -7.97
C LEU A 464 12.30 2.74 -7.88
N ALA A 465 13.37 3.01 -8.62
CA ALA A 465 14.60 2.23 -8.56
C ALA A 465 15.32 2.37 -7.21
N GLY A 466 15.35 3.57 -6.63
CA GLY A 466 15.82 3.80 -5.27
C GLY A 466 14.99 3.05 -4.22
N GLU A 467 13.69 2.89 -4.43
CA GLU A 467 12.81 2.15 -3.51
C GLU A 467 13.02 0.61 -3.54
N ASP A 468 13.45 0.05 -4.67
CA ASP A 468 13.69 -1.39 -4.84
C ASP A 468 15.12 -1.81 -4.48
N THR A 469 16.11 -0.93 -4.68
CA THR A 469 17.53 -1.15 -4.37
C THR A 469 17.83 -1.25 -2.87
N GLU A 470 16.87 -0.94 -1.98
CA GLU A 470 17.04 -1.13 -0.54
C GLU A 470 16.85 -2.58 -0.07
N SER A 471 16.50 -3.52 -0.97
CA SER A 471 16.51 -4.96 -0.71
C SER A 471 17.92 -5.57 -0.88
N ASP A 472 18.87 -5.08 -0.07
CA ASP A 472 20.26 -5.53 -0.04
C ASP A 472 20.37 -6.96 0.60
N GLU A 473 19.87 -7.99 -0.10
CA GLU A 473 20.07 -9.40 0.27
C GLU A 473 21.56 -9.81 0.22
N ALA A 474 22.44 -8.96 -0.33
CA ALA A 474 23.89 -9.17 -0.31
C ALA A 474 24.55 -8.98 1.08
N ARG A 475 23.77 -8.70 2.15
CA ARG A 475 24.33 -8.40 3.49
C ARG A 475 23.84 -9.25 4.67
N LEU A 476 23.11 -10.34 4.43
CA LEU A 476 22.65 -11.22 5.52
C LEU A 476 23.61 -12.40 5.71
N SER A 477 24.51 -12.24 6.68
CA SER A 477 25.36 -13.34 7.17
C SER A 477 24.50 -14.40 7.88
N GLY A 478 25.01 -15.62 8.09
CA GLY A 478 24.26 -16.68 8.80
C GLY A 478 23.75 -16.29 10.20
N ILE A 479 24.35 -15.26 10.83
CA ILE A 479 23.92 -14.66 12.10
C ILE A 479 22.60 -13.90 11.94
N ASP A 480 22.38 -13.26 10.79
CA ASP A 480 21.19 -12.44 10.56
C ASP A 480 19.93 -13.31 10.35
N LYS A 481 20.08 -14.52 9.79
CA LYS A 481 18.99 -15.51 9.67
C LYS A 481 18.50 -16.02 11.02
N GLU A 482 19.39 -16.14 12.00
CA GLU A 482 19.03 -16.58 13.35
C GLU A 482 18.32 -15.48 14.14
N ILE A 483 18.72 -14.21 13.92
CA ILE A 483 18.00 -13.04 14.44
C ILE A 483 16.61 -12.95 13.81
N GLU A 484 16.51 -13.03 12.48
CA GLU A 484 15.23 -13.00 11.76
C GLU A 484 14.28 -14.10 12.28
N ARG A 485 14.77 -15.33 12.45
CA ARG A 485 14.02 -16.44 13.07
C ARG A 485 13.55 -16.12 14.48
N GLY A 486 14.43 -15.61 15.36
CA GLY A 486 14.06 -15.25 16.73
C GLY A 486 13.03 -14.12 16.80
N MET A 487 13.11 -13.15 15.88
CA MET A 487 12.14 -12.07 15.77
C MET A 487 10.78 -12.56 15.27
N GLN A 488 10.77 -13.51 14.32
CA GLN A 488 9.55 -14.18 13.85
C GLN A 488 8.90 -15.03 14.94
N GLU A 489 9.67 -15.77 15.74
CA GLU A 489 9.17 -16.55 16.88
C GLU A 489 8.55 -15.64 17.95
N LEU A 490 9.19 -14.52 18.27
CA LEU A 490 8.66 -13.52 19.20
C LEU A 490 7.35 -12.91 18.69
N ALA A 491 7.29 -12.52 17.41
CA ALA A 491 6.08 -11.98 16.79
C ALA A 491 4.92 -13.01 16.81
N GLN A 492 5.19 -14.28 16.52
CA GLN A 492 4.20 -15.36 16.60
C GLN A 492 3.67 -15.56 18.02
N SER A 493 4.56 -15.54 19.02
CA SER A 493 4.16 -15.68 20.43
C SER A 493 3.23 -14.54 20.86
N LEU A 494 3.51 -13.31 20.41
CA LEU A 494 2.67 -12.14 20.69
C LEU A 494 1.30 -12.22 20.03
N LEU A 495 1.22 -12.69 18.79
CA LEU A 495 -0.05 -12.86 18.08
C LEU A 495 -0.92 -13.96 18.69
N ARG A 496 -0.31 -15.05 19.18
CA ARG A 496 -1.03 -16.18 19.80
C ARG A 496 -1.41 -15.93 21.27
N SER A 497 -0.84 -14.91 21.92
CA SER A 497 -1.16 -14.58 23.31
C SER A 497 -2.56 -13.94 23.46
N ASP A 498 -3.39 -14.52 24.33
CA ASP A 498 -4.77 -14.10 24.63
C ASP A 498 -4.79 -12.78 25.42
N GLU A 499 -5.80 -11.93 25.19
CA GLU A 499 -5.94 -10.61 25.84
C GLU A 499 -6.05 -10.71 27.36
N LYS A 500 -6.49 -11.85 27.88
CA LYS A 500 -6.63 -12.09 29.33
C LYS A 500 -5.31 -12.29 30.07
N THR A 501 -4.23 -12.59 29.36
CA THR A 501 -2.94 -12.99 29.96
C THR A 501 -1.83 -11.95 29.83
N ASN A 502 -1.97 -10.93 28.98
CA ASN A 502 -0.94 -9.91 28.76
C ASN A 502 -1.54 -8.50 28.68
N ASN A 503 -1.01 -7.57 29.48
CA ASN A 503 -1.38 -6.15 29.42
C ASN A 503 -1.14 -5.61 28.00
N TYR A 504 -2.14 -4.93 27.42
CA TYR A 504 -2.06 -4.25 26.11
C TYR A 504 -0.77 -3.43 25.95
N MET A 505 -0.32 -2.76 27.01
CA MET A 505 0.93 -1.99 27.03
C MET A 505 2.18 -2.86 26.86
N THR A 506 2.19 -4.08 27.39
CA THR A 506 3.30 -5.04 27.24
C THR A 506 3.35 -5.58 25.81
N LYS A 507 2.20 -5.96 25.25
CA LYS A 507 2.09 -6.41 23.85
C LYS A 507 2.52 -5.30 22.88
N GLN A 508 2.09 -4.05 23.13
CA GLN A 508 2.49 -2.90 22.32
C GLN A 508 3.97 -2.57 22.43
N THR A 509 4.56 -2.67 23.63
CA THR A 509 6.00 -2.49 23.84
C THR A 509 6.80 -3.54 23.09
N LEU A 510 6.40 -4.81 23.15
CA LEU A 510 7.07 -5.89 22.44
C LEU A 510 6.91 -5.75 20.91
N TRP A 511 5.74 -5.32 20.43
CA TRP A 511 5.56 -4.93 19.02
C TRP A 511 6.41 -3.74 18.60
N ASN A 512 6.64 -2.77 19.47
CA ASN A 512 7.55 -1.65 19.20
C ASN A 512 9.00 -2.14 19.09
N VAL A 513 9.40 -3.12 19.90
CA VAL A 513 10.73 -3.75 19.80
C VAL A 513 10.86 -4.52 18.48
N VAL A 514 9.83 -5.30 18.10
CA VAL A 514 9.80 -6.02 16.82
C VAL A 514 9.90 -5.04 15.64
N ARG A 515 9.04 -4.01 15.62
CA ARG A 515 9.04 -2.96 14.58
C ARG A 515 10.36 -2.21 14.51
N SER A 516 10.92 -1.79 15.65
CA SER A 516 12.19 -1.06 15.70
C SER A 516 13.37 -1.92 15.24
N SER A 517 13.33 -3.22 15.50
CA SER A 517 14.36 -4.17 15.09
C SER A 517 14.27 -4.50 13.60
N TYR A 518 13.06 -4.70 13.07
CA TYR A 518 12.83 -4.79 11.61
C TYR A 518 13.25 -3.51 10.91
N TYR A 519 12.87 -2.36 11.45
CA TYR A 519 13.33 -1.07 10.96
C TYR A 519 14.86 -0.96 10.96
N ALA A 520 15.52 -1.39 12.04
CA ALA A 520 16.99 -1.39 12.11
C ALA A 520 17.66 -2.37 11.13
N ALA A 521 17.02 -3.50 10.83
CA ALA A 521 17.54 -4.52 9.93
C ALA A 521 17.37 -4.15 8.45
N HIS A 522 16.29 -3.44 8.11
CA HIS A 522 15.89 -3.17 6.72
C HIS A 522 15.97 -1.69 6.33
N CYS A 523 16.29 -0.78 7.25
CA CYS A 523 16.54 0.62 6.91
C CYS A 523 17.99 0.81 6.43
N PRO A 524 18.22 1.48 5.29
CA PRO A 524 19.56 1.76 4.79
C PRO A 524 20.44 2.46 5.81
N SER A 525 21.72 2.11 5.81
CA SER A 525 22.71 2.64 6.77
C SER A 525 22.78 4.17 6.78
N HIS A 526 22.60 4.83 5.63
CA HIS A 526 22.62 6.29 5.52
C HIS A 526 21.34 6.93 6.10
N MET A 527 20.18 6.31 5.93
CA MET A 527 18.90 6.74 6.51
C MET A 527 18.88 6.54 8.02
N MET A 528 19.33 5.38 8.49
CA MET A 528 19.52 5.10 9.91
C MET A 528 20.46 6.11 10.56
N SER A 529 21.62 6.38 9.94
CA SER A 529 22.59 7.35 10.44
C SER A 529 22.01 8.77 10.49
N ARG A 530 21.17 9.14 9.52
CA ARG A 530 20.45 10.43 9.49
C ARG A 530 19.36 10.53 10.55
N HIS A 531 18.64 9.44 10.83
CA HIS A 531 17.65 9.40 11.91
C HIS A 531 18.30 9.39 13.28
N VAL A 532 19.42 8.68 13.44
CA VAL A 532 20.23 8.68 14.65
C VAL A 532 20.84 10.07 14.89
N SER A 533 21.39 10.72 13.86
CA SER A 533 21.97 12.06 13.99
C SER A 533 20.94 13.14 14.32
N LYS A 534 19.71 13.03 13.78
CA LYS A 534 18.57 13.88 14.17
C LYS A 534 18.05 13.60 15.59
N SER A 535 18.15 12.35 16.07
CA SER A 535 17.73 11.96 17.42
C SER A 535 18.73 12.37 18.52
N ASN A 536 19.99 12.62 18.17
CA ASN A 536 21.01 13.14 19.09
C ASN A 536 20.72 14.56 19.62
N GLY A 537 19.61 15.18 19.20
CA GLY A 537 19.16 16.48 19.70
C GLY A 537 17.95 16.47 20.65
N ARG A 538 17.17 15.38 20.82
CA ARG A 538 15.90 15.45 21.58
C ARG A 538 15.46 14.13 22.25
N GLY A 539 15.32 14.14 23.59
CA GLY A 539 14.19 13.54 24.33
C GLY A 539 14.00 12.00 24.45
N ASN A 540 14.69 11.40 25.42
CA ASN A 540 14.40 10.26 26.34
C ASN A 540 13.55 8.99 26.01
N MET A 541 12.72 8.85 24.96
CA MET A 541 11.98 7.57 24.74
C MET A 541 12.70 6.60 23.79
N LEU A 542 13.46 7.12 22.81
CA LEU A 542 14.42 6.32 22.03
C LEU A 542 15.64 5.88 22.88
N ARG A 543 15.88 6.59 23.99
CA ARG A 543 17.00 6.35 24.89
C ARG A 543 16.85 5.02 25.63
N VAL A 544 15.64 4.56 25.96
CA VAL A 544 15.50 3.27 26.68
C VAL A 544 15.78 2.08 25.75
N GLY A 545 15.33 2.13 24.49
CA GLY A 545 15.62 1.08 23.50
C GLY A 545 17.05 1.11 22.95
N ILE A 546 17.58 2.30 22.65
CA ILE A 546 18.91 2.44 22.03
C ILE A 546 20.03 2.51 23.10
N SER A 547 19.79 3.13 24.28
CA SER A 547 20.77 3.11 25.37
C SER A 547 20.83 1.76 26.08
N ALA A 548 19.80 0.93 26.09
CA ALA A 548 19.92 -0.46 26.57
C ALA A 548 20.87 -1.31 25.71
N VAL A 549 20.92 -1.02 24.41
CA VAL A 549 21.85 -1.64 23.45
C VAL A 549 23.28 -1.08 23.58
N VAL A 550 23.43 0.19 23.98
CA VAL A 550 24.74 0.85 24.11
C VAL A 550 25.36 0.69 25.51
N SER A 551 24.58 0.70 26.60
CA SER A 551 25.09 0.61 27.98
C SER A 551 25.52 -0.79 28.42
N SER A 552 25.02 -1.85 27.75
CA SER A 552 25.50 -3.23 27.94
C SER A 552 26.92 -3.46 27.39
N SER A 553 27.45 -2.51 26.61
CA SER A 553 28.81 -2.55 26.06
C SER A 553 29.91 -2.11 27.04
N SER A 554 29.55 -1.56 28.22
CA SER A 554 30.52 -1.02 29.18
C SER A 554 30.72 -1.86 30.45
N ALA A 555 29.94 -2.94 30.66
CA ALA A 555 30.02 -3.77 31.87
C ALA A 555 30.97 -4.98 31.76
N ALA A 556 31.68 -5.16 30.65
CA ALA A 556 32.61 -6.28 30.45
C ALA A 556 34.04 -6.03 30.99
N ALA A 557 34.21 -5.13 31.97
CA ALA A 557 35.50 -4.78 32.54
C ALA A 557 35.82 -5.48 33.89
N TRP A 558 34.95 -6.36 34.40
CA TRP A 558 35.13 -7.01 35.71
C TRP A 558 34.81 -8.51 35.67
N LEU A 559 35.67 -9.33 35.05
CA LEU A 559 35.77 -10.77 35.32
C LEU A 559 37.24 -11.24 35.16
N PRO A 560 37.74 -12.22 35.94
CA PRO A 560 39.17 -12.50 36.11
C PRO A 560 39.77 -13.25 34.91
N ARG A 561 41.05 -12.95 34.62
CA ARG A 561 41.86 -13.57 33.56
C ARG A 561 42.13 -15.06 33.84
N LEU A 562 41.92 -15.91 32.83
CA LEU A 562 42.49 -17.26 32.75
C LEU A 562 43.40 -17.37 31.51
N PRO A 563 44.44 -18.24 31.52
CA PRO A 563 45.67 -18.06 30.76
C PRO A 563 45.64 -18.58 29.32
N THR A 564 46.38 -17.91 28.44
CA THR A 564 46.64 -18.26 27.04
C THR A 564 47.88 -19.16 26.86
N PRO A 565 47.91 -20.10 25.90
CA PRO A 565 49.14 -20.72 25.39
C PRO A 565 49.62 -20.08 24.06
N PRO A 566 50.88 -20.33 23.62
CA PRO A 566 51.66 -19.35 22.83
C PRO A 566 51.79 -19.61 21.31
N HIS A 567 51.95 -18.49 20.59
CA HIS A 567 52.73 -18.19 19.37
C HIS A 567 52.83 -19.13 18.16
N ALA A 568 52.47 -18.57 16.99
CA ALA A 568 53.33 -18.34 15.80
C ALA A 568 52.64 -17.23 14.98
N GLY A 569 53.23 -16.11 14.53
CA GLY A 569 54.59 -15.80 14.14
C GLY A 569 54.59 -15.55 12.63
N LEU A 570 54.54 -14.28 12.18
CA LEU A 570 55.14 -13.79 10.93
C LEU A 570 54.98 -12.26 10.82
N ALA A 571 56.13 -11.60 10.79
CA ALA A 571 56.32 -10.17 10.59
C ALA A 571 56.45 -9.85 9.09
N CYS A 572 56.13 -8.62 8.68
CA CYS A 572 56.90 -7.96 7.62
C CYS A 572 56.89 -6.42 7.68
N ALA A 573 58.08 -5.91 7.97
CA ALA A 573 58.78 -4.71 7.48
C ALA A 573 58.06 -3.34 7.29
N ARG A 574 58.55 -2.37 8.07
CA ARG A 574 58.59 -0.94 7.76
C ARG A 574 59.65 -0.64 6.68
N ARG A 575 59.39 0.31 5.78
CA ARG A 575 60.41 1.22 5.24
C ARG A 575 59.97 2.67 5.41
N ARG A 576 60.89 3.48 5.93
CA ARG A 576 60.84 4.95 5.94
C ARG A 576 61.62 5.47 4.74
N SER A 577 61.15 6.55 4.14
CA SER A 577 62.00 7.52 3.45
C SER A 577 61.47 8.94 3.68
N THR A 578 62.41 9.83 3.91
CA THR A 578 62.36 11.23 4.36
C THR A 578 62.11 12.22 3.23
N LEU A 579 61.41 13.34 3.50
CA LEU A 579 61.73 14.74 3.12
C LEU A 579 60.62 15.71 3.59
N SER A 580 60.98 16.96 3.85
CA SER A 580 60.20 18.09 4.42
C SER A 580 60.55 19.35 3.60
N PRO A 581 59.93 20.54 3.74
CA PRO A 581 58.52 20.93 3.91
C PRO A 581 58.04 21.91 2.80
N HIS A 582 56.72 22.15 2.62
CA HIS A 582 56.13 23.50 2.41
C HIS A 582 54.60 23.48 2.19
N SER A 583 53.98 24.54 2.72
CA SER A 583 52.68 25.17 2.43
C SER A 583 51.37 24.41 2.68
N ALA A 584 50.70 24.90 3.72
CA ALA A 584 49.29 24.83 4.09
C ALA A 584 48.25 24.72 2.95
N ALA A 585 47.33 23.77 3.11
CA ALA A 585 45.90 23.95 2.87
C ALA A 585 45.13 22.91 3.70
N ALA A 586 44.23 23.37 4.57
CA ALA A 586 43.42 22.52 5.44
C ALA A 586 42.25 21.90 4.64
N GLN A 587 42.09 20.57 4.75
CA GLN A 587 40.83 19.86 4.47
C GLN A 587 40.41 19.06 5.71
N PRO A 588 39.11 18.99 6.05
CA PRO A 588 38.64 18.28 7.23
C PRO A 588 38.67 16.76 7.02
N VAL A 589 39.25 16.06 7.99
CA VAL A 589 39.31 14.60 8.10
C VAL A 589 37.89 14.02 8.20
N GLY A 590 37.51 13.22 7.21
CA GLY A 590 36.33 12.35 7.29
C GLY A 590 36.50 11.31 8.40
N ARG A 591 35.52 11.22 9.31
CA ARG A 591 35.43 10.12 10.27
C ARG A 591 34.88 8.88 9.55
N ASP A 592 35.76 8.01 9.08
CA ASP A 592 35.39 6.65 8.75
C ASP A 592 34.89 5.93 10.01
N VAL A 593 33.60 5.60 10.03
CA VAL A 593 32.99 4.80 11.09
C VAL A 593 33.35 3.35 10.82
N CYS A 594 34.19 2.80 11.68
CA CYS A 594 34.75 1.45 11.60
C CYS A 594 33.63 0.36 11.64
N PRO A 595 33.71 -0.72 10.82
CA PRO A 595 32.75 -1.85 10.79
C PRO A 595 32.52 -2.55 12.15
N HIS A 596 33.38 -2.30 13.12
CA HIS A 596 33.37 -2.93 14.44
C HIS A 596 32.15 -2.56 15.31
N ARG A 597 31.53 -1.38 15.12
CA ARG A 597 30.35 -0.95 15.90
C ARG A 597 29.07 -1.68 15.49
N HIS A 598 28.98 -2.13 14.24
CA HIS A 598 27.83 -2.90 13.74
C HIS A 598 27.80 -4.33 14.30
N ALA A 599 28.97 -4.97 14.45
CA ALA A 599 29.07 -6.30 15.07
C ALA A 599 28.67 -6.27 16.55
N GLN A 600 28.99 -5.19 17.28
CA GLN A 600 28.67 -5.04 18.70
C GLN A 600 27.18 -4.79 18.96
N ALA A 601 26.51 -3.98 18.12
CA ALA A 601 25.06 -3.79 18.21
C ALA A 601 24.27 -5.08 17.93
N ARG A 602 24.74 -5.89 16.97
CA ARG A 602 24.16 -7.22 16.66
C ARG A 602 24.34 -8.22 17.81
N LEU A 603 25.50 -8.21 18.48
CA LEU A 603 25.76 -9.06 19.65
C LEU A 603 24.90 -8.66 20.87
N ALA A 604 24.68 -7.36 21.07
CA ALA A 604 23.82 -6.84 22.14
C ALA A 604 22.35 -7.20 21.94
N ALA A 605 21.85 -7.17 20.69
CA ALA A 605 20.51 -7.66 20.35
C ALA A 605 20.34 -9.16 20.61
N LEU A 606 21.37 -9.97 20.30
CA LEU A 606 21.43 -11.40 20.60
C LEU A 606 21.39 -11.70 22.12
N LEU A 607 22.07 -10.90 22.94
CA LEU A 607 22.03 -11.02 24.40
C LEU A 607 20.68 -10.61 24.98
N LEU A 608 20.05 -9.55 24.45
CA LEU A 608 18.71 -9.14 24.86
C LEU A 608 17.64 -10.20 24.50
N LEU A 609 17.72 -10.77 23.30
CA LEU A 609 16.83 -11.84 22.85
C LEU A 609 17.02 -13.13 23.67
N ARG A 610 18.25 -13.51 24.01
CA ARG A 610 18.51 -14.65 24.90
C ARG A 610 18.05 -14.41 26.33
N LEU A 611 18.15 -13.18 26.85
CA LEU A 611 17.63 -12.81 28.18
C LEU A 611 16.10 -12.79 28.22
N LEU A 612 15.43 -12.37 27.14
CA LEU A 612 13.97 -12.39 27.03
C LEU A 612 13.43 -13.81 26.80
N ALA A 613 14.13 -14.65 26.01
CA ALA A 613 13.78 -16.05 25.80
C ALA A 613 14.08 -16.94 27.02
N ALA A 614 15.06 -16.56 27.86
CA ALA A 614 15.41 -17.23 29.10
C ALA A 614 14.60 -16.75 30.31
N TRP A 615 13.50 -16.01 30.12
CA TRP A 615 12.61 -15.59 31.19
C TRP A 615 11.44 -16.59 31.30
N PRO A 616 11.55 -17.69 32.08
CA PRO A 616 10.38 -18.47 32.42
C PRO A 616 9.50 -17.65 33.37
N CYS A 617 8.18 -17.74 33.14
CA CYS A 617 7.14 -17.37 34.08
C CYS A 617 7.54 -17.64 35.55
N ARG A 618 7.95 -16.61 36.27
CA ARG A 618 8.01 -16.59 37.74
C ARG A 618 7.52 -15.24 38.27
N CYS A 619 6.31 -14.86 37.88
CA CYS A 619 5.49 -13.86 38.60
C CYS A 619 4.00 -14.28 38.64
N CYS A 620 3.70 -15.58 38.66
CA CYS A 620 2.35 -16.11 38.94
C CYS A 620 2.28 -16.89 40.27
N SER A 621 3.20 -16.66 41.21
CA SER A 621 3.12 -17.27 42.54
C SER A 621 3.82 -16.39 43.59
N ALA A 622 3.23 -15.23 43.88
CA ALA A 622 3.27 -14.49 45.15
C ALA A 622 2.84 -13.03 44.90
N CYS A 623 1.57 -12.75 45.20
CA CYS A 623 0.83 -11.49 45.36
C CYS A 623 -0.46 -11.49 44.52
#